data_AF-D5GZX1-F1
#
_entry.id   AF-D5GZX1-F1
#
_cell.length_a   1.000
_cell.length_b   1.000
_cell.length_c   1.000
_cell.angle_alpha   90.00
_cell.angle_beta   90.00
_cell.angle_gamma   90.00
#
_symmetry.space_group_name_H-M   'P 1'
#
loop_
_entity.id
_entity.type
_entity.pdbx_description
1 polymer ?
#
loop_
_entity_poly.entity_id
_entity_poly.type
_entity_poly.pdbx_seq_one_letter_code
_entity_poly.pdbx_strand_id
1 'polypeptide(L)'
;MNKHIKSTLVKILAALALAFACVAVANAFSTNTSTTQTVQAARKLSKAEKAAKRWIAMRESGGSYTARNGVCYGKYQLNIGYLHGNLSPKNQERVADNYVYGRYGSWVNAKRFWLAHNWY
;
A
#
# COMPACT_ATOMS: atom_id res chain seq x y z
N MET A 1 -21.70 -43.59 7.49
CA MET A 1 -21.48 -43.46 6.04
C MET A 1 -20.14 -42.75 5.83
N ASN A 2 -19.12 -43.53 5.44
CA ASN A 2 -17.79 -43.13 4.94
C ASN A 2 -17.89 -42.05 3.84
N LYS A 3 -16.92 -41.21 3.48
CA LYS A 3 -15.51 -40.84 3.79
C LYS A 3 -15.36 -39.47 3.08
N HIS A 4 -14.50 -38.54 3.50
CA HIS A 4 -13.14 -38.45 2.98
C HIS A 4 -12.28 -37.47 3.79
N ILE A 5 -11.30 -38.07 4.45
CA ILE A 5 -10.08 -37.50 5.01
C ILE A 5 -9.09 -37.25 3.86
N LYS A 6 -8.28 -36.17 3.96
CA LYS A 6 -6.87 -35.98 3.48
C LYS A 6 -6.57 -34.47 3.52
N SER A 7 -5.48 -33.93 4.07
CA SER A 7 -4.28 -34.49 4.67
C SER A 7 -3.57 -33.38 5.46
N THR A 8 -3.35 -33.58 6.76
CA THR A 8 -2.29 -32.92 7.53
C THR A 8 -0.96 -33.60 7.21
N LEU A 9 0.01 -32.87 6.66
CA LEU A 9 1.42 -33.22 6.76
C LEU A 9 2.22 -31.98 7.19
N VAL A 10 3.23 -32.25 7.98
CA VAL A 10 3.85 -31.41 9.00
C VAL A 10 5.37 -31.54 8.84
N LYS A 11 6.11 -30.47 9.19
CA LYS A 11 7.57 -30.36 9.43
C LYS A 11 8.44 -30.36 8.15
N ILE A 12 9.51 -29.58 8.06
CA ILE A 12 10.71 -29.65 8.91
C ILE A 12 11.40 -28.27 9.06
N LEU A 13 11.94 -28.05 10.26
CA LEU A 13 12.83 -26.96 10.65
C LEU A 13 14.18 -27.02 9.90
N ALA A 14 14.70 -25.85 9.55
CA ALA A 14 16.15 -25.61 9.52
C ALA A 14 16.41 -24.27 10.21
N ALA A 15 16.86 -24.34 11.46
CA ALA A 15 17.48 -23.22 12.15
C ALA A 15 18.99 -23.33 11.94
N LEU A 16 19.60 -22.30 11.34
CA LEU A 16 21.01 -21.99 11.52
C LEU A 16 21.12 -20.47 11.67
N ALA A 17 21.35 -20.03 12.89
CA ALA A 17 21.59 -18.64 13.21
C ALA A 17 23.01 -18.26 12.76
N LEU A 18 23.13 -17.14 12.05
CA LEU A 18 24.37 -16.36 12.02
C LEU A 18 24.02 -14.94 12.44
N ALA A 19 24.47 -14.58 13.64
CA ALA A 19 24.40 -13.23 14.17
C ALA A 19 25.24 -12.29 13.28
N PHE A 20 24.64 -11.21 12.80
CA PHE A 20 25.38 -10.04 12.36
C PHE A 20 24.60 -8.78 12.77
N ALA A 21 25.27 -7.99 13.61
CA ALA A 21 25.01 -6.63 14.09
C ALA A 21 23.66 -5.98 13.74
N CYS A 22 22.92 -5.62 14.78
CA CYS A 22 21.94 -4.55 14.73
C CYS A 22 22.67 -3.21 14.49
N VAL A 23 22.89 -2.84 13.24
CA VAL A 23 23.03 -1.42 12.92
C VAL A 23 21.62 -0.86 12.90
N ALA A 24 21.23 -0.23 14.01
CA ALA A 24 20.12 0.70 13.99
C ALA A 24 20.51 1.87 13.09
N VAL A 25 20.18 1.78 11.79
CA VAL A 25 20.20 2.96 10.94
C VAL A 25 19.02 3.80 11.38
N ALA A 26 19.28 4.72 12.32
CA ALA A 26 18.42 5.88 12.50
C ALA A 26 18.49 6.66 11.19
N ASN A 27 17.56 6.40 10.28
CA ASN A 27 17.30 7.32 9.20
C ASN A 27 16.87 8.63 9.86
N ALA A 28 17.78 9.60 9.90
CA ALA A 28 17.43 10.98 10.18
C ALA A 28 16.37 11.36 9.13
N PHE A 29 15.12 11.41 9.56
CA PHE A 29 14.06 12.01 8.78
C PHE A 29 14.39 13.49 8.72
N SER A 30 14.97 13.94 7.61
CA SER A 30 14.91 15.36 7.27
C SER A 30 13.44 15.71 7.16
N THR A 31 12.91 16.31 8.22
CA THR A 31 11.65 17.04 8.22
C THR A 31 11.83 18.23 7.27
N ASN A 32 11.64 17.98 5.98
CA ASN A 32 11.32 19.07 5.07
C ASN A 32 9.88 19.45 5.35
N THR A 33 9.73 20.29 6.37
CA THR A 33 8.58 21.16 6.57
C THR A 33 8.52 22.04 5.32
N SER A 34 7.67 21.67 4.37
CA SER A 34 7.32 22.55 3.26
C SER A 34 5.81 22.56 3.17
N THR A 35 5.27 23.48 3.97
CA THR A 35 4.23 24.44 3.58
C THR A 35 3.12 23.91 2.69
N THR A 36 1.93 23.89 3.29
CA THR A 36 0.63 24.08 2.65
C THR A 36 0.75 25.02 1.45
N GLN A 37 0.75 24.47 0.23
CA GLN A 37 0.44 25.21 -0.98
C GLN A 37 -0.38 24.31 -1.91
N THR A 38 -1.66 24.63 -1.94
CA THR A 38 -2.64 24.33 -2.97
C THR A 38 -2.19 24.90 -4.31
N VAL A 39 -1.52 24.12 -5.17
CA VAL A 39 -1.50 24.38 -6.62
C VAL A 39 -1.31 23.07 -7.39
N GLN A 40 -2.26 22.77 -8.28
CA GLN A 40 -2.17 21.74 -9.32
C GLN A 40 -0.99 22.01 -10.27
N ALA A 41 0.22 21.64 -9.86
CA ALA A 41 1.29 21.26 -10.78
C ALA A 41 1.39 19.73 -10.73
N ALA A 42 1.69 19.06 -11.85
CA ALA A 42 1.93 17.62 -11.88
C ALA A 42 3.09 17.27 -10.94
N ARG A 43 2.77 17.00 -9.67
CA ARG A 43 3.73 16.76 -8.60
C ARG A 43 4.48 15.49 -8.98
N LYS A 44 5.71 15.64 -9.47
CA LYS A 44 6.56 14.48 -9.76
C LYS A 44 6.86 13.83 -8.41
N LEU A 45 6.21 12.70 -8.13
CA LEU A 45 6.39 11.98 -6.87
C LEU A 45 7.90 11.77 -6.62
N SER A 46 8.34 12.06 -5.39
CA SER A 46 9.68 11.70 -4.94
C SER A 46 9.89 10.19 -5.02
N LYS A 47 11.14 9.74 -4.95
CA LYS A 47 11.45 8.30 -4.95
C LYS A 47 10.76 7.58 -3.78
N ALA A 48 10.68 8.23 -2.61
CA ALA A 48 10.01 7.70 -1.43
C ALA A 48 8.49 7.60 -1.63
N GLU A 49 7.85 8.63 -2.18
CA GLU A 49 6.41 8.62 -2.49
C GLU A 49 6.06 7.49 -3.48
N LYS A 50 6.83 7.33 -4.54
CA LYS A 50 6.64 6.23 -5.51
C LYS A 50 6.80 4.85 -4.87
N ALA A 51 7.80 4.69 -4.02
CA ALA A 51 8.04 3.44 -3.31
C ALA A 51 6.90 3.11 -2.34
N ALA A 52 6.40 4.10 -1.60
CA ALA A 52 5.27 3.93 -0.69
C ALA A 52 3.97 3.62 -1.44
N LYS A 53 3.68 4.36 -2.52
CA LYS A 53 2.52 4.13 -3.40
C LYS A 53 2.52 2.72 -4.00
N ARG A 54 3.67 2.28 -4.54
CA ARG A 54 3.84 0.91 -5.04
C ARG A 54 3.63 -0.11 -3.93
N TRP A 55 4.20 0.12 -2.75
CA TRP A 55 4.08 -0.81 -1.62
C TRP A 55 2.62 -1.00 -1.20
N ILE A 56 1.85 0.09 -1.08
CA ILE A 56 0.41 0.02 -0.76
C ILE A 56 -0.32 -0.76 -1.87
N ALA A 57 -0.17 -0.38 -3.13
CA ALA A 57 -0.81 -1.09 -4.25
C ALA A 57 -0.54 -2.60 -4.25
N MET A 58 0.67 -3.02 -3.87
CA MET A 58 1.01 -4.43 -3.78
C MET A 58 0.32 -5.15 -2.62
N ARG A 59 0.13 -4.49 -1.47
CA ARG A 59 -0.56 -5.05 -0.32
C ARG A 59 -2.08 -5.13 -0.53
N GLU A 60 -2.65 -4.14 -1.19
CA GLU A 60 -4.09 -4.04 -1.42
C GLU A 60 -4.60 -5.03 -2.47
N SER A 61 -3.90 -5.17 -3.59
CA SER A 61 -4.43 -5.96 -4.72
C SER A 61 -3.40 -6.73 -5.54
N GLY A 62 -2.15 -6.77 -5.09
CA GLY A 62 -1.08 -7.27 -5.95
C GLY A 62 -0.79 -6.31 -7.14
N GLY A 63 -1.23 -5.05 -7.07
CA GLY A 63 -1.04 -4.08 -8.15
C GLY A 63 -2.05 -4.18 -9.30
N SER A 64 -3.09 -5.01 -9.19
CA SER A 64 -4.07 -5.23 -10.25
C SER A 64 -5.12 -4.12 -10.33
N TYR A 65 -5.28 -3.51 -11.52
CA TYR A 65 -6.33 -2.52 -11.80
C TYR A 65 -7.74 -3.11 -11.92
N THR A 66 -7.87 -4.43 -11.88
CA THR A 66 -9.16 -5.13 -12.04
C THR A 66 -9.52 -5.99 -10.84
N ALA A 67 -8.69 -5.99 -9.78
CA ALA A 67 -9.01 -6.68 -8.54
C ALA A 67 -10.30 -6.14 -7.93
N ARG A 68 -11.14 -7.03 -7.40
CA ARG A 68 -12.45 -6.66 -6.84
C ARG A 68 -12.68 -7.43 -5.55
N ASN A 69 -13.03 -6.71 -4.50
CA ASN A 69 -13.37 -7.26 -3.20
C ASN A 69 -14.56 -6.49 -2.62
N GLY A 70 -15.76 -7.07 -2.72
CA GLY A 70 -17.00 -6.40 -2.31
C GLY A 70 -17.20 -5.06 -3.03
N VAL A 71 -17.28 -3.98 -2.24
CA VAL A 71 -17.45 -2.60 -2.74
C VAL A 71 -16.13 -1.95 -3.19
N CYS A 72 -14.99 -2.59 -2.94
CA CYS A 72 -13.68 -2.07 -3.30
C CYS A 72 -13.23 -2.57 -4.68
N TYR A 73 -12.58 -1.69 -5.45
CA TYR A 73 -12.14 -1.98 -6.81
C TYR A 73 -10.73 -1.45 -7.10
N GLY A 74 -9.99 -2.24 -7.87
CA GLY A 74 -8.80 -1.81 -8.59
C GLY A 74 -7.51 -1.82 -7.77
N LYS A 75 -6.50 -1.14 -8.29
CA LYS A 75 -5.12 -1.22 -7.80
C LYS A 75 -4.93 -0.81 -6.34
N TYR A 76 -5.81 0.07 -5.88
CA TYR A 76 -5.77 0.72 -4.58
C TYR A 76 -6.94 0.30 -3.69
N GLN A 77 -7.76 -0.67 -4.14
CA GLN A 77 -8.95 -1.16 -3.41
C GLN A 77 -9.82 -0.03 -2.82
N LEU A 78 -10.00 1.05 -3.58
CA LEU A 78 -10.87 2.15 -3.18
C LEU A 78 -12.33 1.72 -3.33
N ASN A 79 -13.22 2.28 -2.51
CA ASN A 79 -14.65 2.13 -2.72
C ASN A 79 -15.00 2.54 -4.16
N ILE A 80 -15.70 1.68 -4.89
CA ILE A 80 -16.03 1.86 -6.30
C ILE A 80 -16.80 3.16 -6.57
N GLY A 81 -17.55 3.66 -5.57
CA GLY A 81 -18.23 4.94 -5.63
C GLY A 81 -17.28 6.10 -5.92
N TYR A 82 -16.05 6.10 -5.40
CA TYR A 82 -15.06 7.15 -5.66
C TYR A 82 -14.54 7.20 -7.09
N LEU A 83 -14.73 6.12 -7.85
CA LEU A 83 -14.32 6.08 -9.25
C LEU A 83 -15.36 6.71 -10.19
N HIS A 84 -16.55 7.07 -9.69
CA HIS A 84 -17.65 7.68 -10.44
C HIS A 84 -17.95 6.94 -11.77
N GLY A 85 -17.89 5.61 -11.74
CA GLY A 85 -18.11 4.75 -12.92
C GLY A 85 -16.91 4.64 -13.88
N ASN A 86 -15.87 5.47 -13.74
CA ASN A 86 -14.68 5.40 -14.58
C ASN A 86 -13.62 4.49 -13.95
N LEU A 87 -13.58 3.22 -14.38
CA LEU A 87 -12.65 2.22 -13.84
C LEU A 87 -11.27 2.22 -14.50
N SER A 88 -10.97 3.19 -15.37
CA SER A 88 -9.69 3.22 -16.09
C SER A 88 -8.49 3.33 -15.13
N PRO A 89 -7.32 2.74 -15.47
CA PRO A 89 -6.11 2.89 -14.68
C PRO A 89 -5.76 4.34 -14.37
N LYS A 90 -5.90 5.24 -15.36
CA LYS A 90 -5.66 6.68 -15.19
C LYS A 90 -6.60 7.31 -14.14
N ASN A 91 -7.86 6.90 -14.12
CA ASN A 91 -8.80 7.39 -13.12
C ASN A 91 -8.45 6.87 -11.72
N GLN A 92 -8.16 5.57 -11.61
CA GLN A 92 -7.75 4.96 -10.34
C GLN A 92 -6.51 5.63 -9.76
N GLU A 93 -5.48 5.89 -10.57
CA GLU A 93 -4.27 6.59 -10.15
C GLU A 93 -4.58 8.00 -9.61
N ARG A 94 -5.39 8.77 -10.34
CA ARG A 94 -5.77 10.14 -9.95
C ARG A 94 -6.61 10.17 -8.67
N VAL A 95 -7.63 9.32 -8.59
CA VAL A 95 -8.53 9.26 -7.42
C VAL A 95 -7.76 8.78 -6.19
N ALA A 96 -6.88 7.78 -6.34
CA ALA A 96 -6.03 7.30 -5.25
C ALA A 96 -5.05 8.37 -4.76
N ASP A 97 -4.41 9.12 -5.66
CA ASP A 97 -3.57 10.25 -5.27
C ASP A 97 -4.38 11.27 -4.48
N ASN A 98 -5.53 11.71 -5.01
CA ASN A 98 -6.38 12.68 -4.31
C ASN A 98 -6.82 12.19 -2.92
N TYR A 99 -7.24 10.92 -2.82
CA TYR A 99 -7.64 10.29 -1.57
C TYR A 99 -6.48 10.28 -0.56
N VAL A 100 -5.31 9.81 -0.99
CA VAL A 100 -4.14 9.71 -0.11
C VAL A 100 -3.62 11.08 0.32
N TYR A 101 -3.53 12.03 -0.60
CA TYR A 101 -3.10 13.39 -0.25
C TYR A 101 -4.11 14.10 0.64
N GLY A 102 -5.42 13.89 0.43
CA GLY A 102 -6.46 14.47 1.29
C GLY A 102 -6.50 13.87 2.69
N ARG A 103 -6.30 12.55 2.81
CA ARG A 103 -6.44 11.84 4.10
C ARG A 103 -5.14 11.75 4.90
N TYR A 104 -4.01 11.52 4.24
CA TYR A 104 -2.72 11.23 4.86
C TYR A 104 -1.67 12.32 4.63
N GLY A 105 -1.91 13.22 3.67
CA GLY A 105 -0.97 14.25 3.24
C GLY A 105 0.17 13.72 2.35
N SER A 106 0.46 12.42 2.36
CA SER A 106 1.48 11.79 1.50
C SER A 106 1.32 10.27 1.44
N TRP A 107 1.88 9.65 0.40
CA TRP A 107 1.93 8.18 0.30
C TRP A 107 2.82 7.55 1.37
N VAL A 108 3.89 8.23 1.78
CA VAL A 108 4.73 7.78 2.90
C VAL A 108 3.93 7.73 4.20
N ASN A 109 3.11 8.75 4.48
CA ASN A 109 2.25 8.77 5.67
C ASN A 109 1.16 7.70 5.59
N ALA A 110 0.55 7.50 4.42
CA ALA A 110 -0.42 6.43 4.21
C ALA A 110 0.19 5.05 4.48
N LYS A 111 1.43 4.81 4.03
CA LYS A 111 2.13 3.56 4.32
C LYS A 111 2.40 3.40 5.82
N ARG A 112 2.82 4.47 6.51
CA ARG A 112 3.05 4.42 7.97
C ARG A 112 1.74 4.10 8.71
N PHE A 113 0.64 4.71 8.30
CA PHE A 113 -0.68 4.44 8.84
C PHE A 113 -1.09 2.98 8.61
N TRP A 114 -0.92 2.48 7.39
CA TRP A 114 -1.16 1.08 7.05
C TRP A 114 -0.39 0.12 7.95
N LEU A 115 0.91 0.36 8.18
CA LEU A 115 1.74 -0.49 9.03
C LEU A 115 1.25 -0.55 10.48
N ALA A 116 0.59 0.49 10.97
CA ALA A 116 0.06 0.55 12.34
C ALA A 116 -1.34 -0.08 12.46
N HIS A 117 -2.14 -0.05 11.40
CA HIS A 117 -3.57 -0.38 11.49
C HIS A 117 -4.04 -1.48 10.55
N ASN A 118 -3.19 -1.92 9.62
CA ASN A 118 -3.49 -2.88 8.56
C ASN A 118 -4.63 -2.46 7.62
N TRP A 119 -4.88 -1.15 7.51
CA TRP A 119 -5.79 -0.53 6.53
C TRP A 119 -5.30 0.88 6.17
N TYR A 120 -5.76 1.43 5.05
CA TYR A 120 -5.55 2.83 4.66
C TYR A 120 -6.77 3.39 3.90
#